data_AF-A0A6B2TKZ1-F1
#
_entry.id   AF-A0A6B2TKZ1-F1
#
_cell.length_a   1.000
_cell.length_b   1.000
_cell.length_c   1.000
_cell.angle_alpha   90.00
_cell.angle_beta   90.00
_cell.angle_gamma   90.00
#
_symmetry.space_group_name_H-M   'P 1'
#
loop_
_entity.id
_entity.type
_entity.pdbx_description
1 polymer ?
#
loop_
_entity_poly.entity_id
_entity_poly.type
_entity_poly.pdbx_seq_one_letter_code
_entity_poly.pdbx_strand_id
1 'polypeptide(L)'
;GTVLLALPLAAMAVRAPLPALVAAFVVAGAGLELAMVVWLSLLQERIPGDRLSRVLSYSTLGQMLPVPVAYLLTGPVAAGFGLHTTLAWAAAVVTAAALLPLVLPQVRRLTIPVRAAKRA
;
A
#
# COMPACT_ATOMS: atom_id res chain seq x y z
N GLY A 1 -5.51 -2.86 4.19
CA GLY A 1 -5.51 -1.58 3.47
C GLY A 1 -4.85 -1.72 2.12
N THR A 2 -3.52 -1.81 2.06
CA THR A 2 -2.72 -1.71 0.82
C THR A 2 -3.08 -2.71 -0.28
N VAL A 3 -3.49 -3.94 0.04
CA VAL A 3 -3.92 -4.92 -0.97
C VAL A 3 -5.12 -4.43 -1.80
N LEU A 4 -5.94 -3.53 -1.23
CA LEU A 4 -7.11 -2.99 -1.91
C LEU A 4 -6.73 -2.07 -3.08
N LEU A 5 -5.50 -1.56 -3.13
CA LEU A 5 -4.99 -0.80 -4.28
C LEU A 5 -4.84 -1.66 -5.54
N ALA A 6 -4.85 -2.99 -5.42
CA ALA A 6 -4.88 -3.88 -6.58
C ALA A 6 -6.24 -3.91 -7.28
N LEU A 7 -7.35 -3.54 -6.61
CA LEU A 7 -8.71 -3.62 -7.18
C LEU A 7 -8.88 -2.74 -8.42
N PRO A 8 -8.52 -1.45 -8.43
CA PRO A 8 -8.65 -0.61 -9.62
C PRO A 8 -7.82 -1.13 -10.80
N LEU A 9 -6.60 -1.59 -10.53
CA LEU A 9 -5.71 -2.15 -11.56
C LEU A 9 -6.31 -3.43 -12.17
N ALA A 10 -6.82 -4.32 -11.34
CA ALA A 10 -7.51 -5.54 -11.79
C ALA A 10 -8.78 -5.21 -12.59
N ALA A 11 -9.58 -4.24 -12.13
CA ALA A 11 -10.79 -3.78 -12.82
C ALA A 11 -10.48 -3.21 -14.21
N MET A 12 -9.42 -2.40 -14.34
CA MET A 12 -8.96 -1.89 -15.63
C MET A 12 -8.38 -3.01 -16.52
N ALA A 13 -7.68 -3.98 -15.94
CA ALA A 13 -7.15 -5.12 -16.69
C ALA A 13 -8.27 -5.93 -17.38
N VAL A 14 -9.41 -6.13 -16.70
CA VAL A 14 -10.56 -6.90 -17.24
C VAL A 14 -11.58 -6.06 -18.01
N ARG A 15 -11.32 -4.77 -18.27
CA ARG A 15 -12.27 -3.84 -18.94
C ARG A 15 -13.62 -3.73 -18.21
N ALA A 16 -13.58 -3.63 -16.88
CA ALA A 16 -14.79 -3.47 -16.09
C ALA A 16 -15.59 -2.22 -16.50
N PRO A 17 -16.93 -2.26 -16.42
CA PRO A 17 -17.76 -1.10 -16.72
C PRO A 17 -17.53 0.03 -15.69
N LEU A 18 -17.80 1.27 -16.10
CA LEU A 18 -17.59 2.48 -15.29
C LEU A 18 -18.06 2.37 -13.83
N PRO A 19 -19.28 1.87 -13.52
CA PRO A 19 -19.74 1.75 -12.14
C PRO A 19 -18.86 0.83 -11.28
N ALA A 20 -18.40 -0.29 -11.84
CA ALA A 20 -17.52 -1.23 -11.14
C ALA A 20 -16.14 -0.62 -10.89
N LEU A 21 -15.63 0.16 -11.85
CA LEU A 21 -14.36 0.87 -11.70
C LEU A 21 -14.44 1.92 -10.59
N VAL A 22 -15.52 2.72 -10.55
CA VAL A 22 -15.76 3.70 -9.48
C VAL A 22 -15.80 3.02 -8.11
N ALA A 23 -16.56 1.93 -7.98
CA ALA A 23 -16.62 1.16 -6.74
C ALA A 23 -15.23 0.64 -6.31
N ALA A 24 -14.43 0.13 -7.25
CA ALA A 24 -13.07 -0.34 -6.98
C ALA A 24 -12.17 0.79 -6.45
N PHE A 25 -12.25 2.00 -7.04
CA PHE A 25 -11.49 3.17 -6.55
C PHE A 25 -11.95 3.62 -5.17
N VAL A 26 -13.25 3.63 -4.88
CA VAL A 26 -13.79 3.99 -3.56
C VAL A 26 -13.26 3.04 -2.48
N VAL A 27 -13.34 1.73 -2.74
CA VAL A 27 -12.85 0.69 -1.81
C VAL A 27 -11.33 0.80 -1.62
N ALA A 28 -10.58 1.02 -2.70
CA ALA A 28 -9.14 1.20 -2.65
C ALA A 28 -8.74 2.44 -1.85
N GLY A 29 -9.42 3.57 -2.08
CA GLY A 29 -9.18 4.83 -1.38
C GLY A 29 -9.48 4.72 0.12
N ALA A 30 -10.64 4.18 0.50
CA ALA A 30 -10.97 3.95 1.90
C ALA A 30 -9.95 3.03 2.58
N GLY A 31 -9.50 1.99 1.89
CA GLY A 31 -8.46 1.07 2.37
C GLY A 31 -7.10 1.72 2.57
N LEU A 32 -6.73 2.65 1.69
CA LEU A 32 -5.49 3.42 1.76
C LEU A 32 -5.52 4.39 2.95
N GLU A 33 -6.58 5.16 3.10
CA GLU A 33 -6.72 6.13 4.20
C GLU A 33 -6.67 5.43 5.56
N LEU A 34 -7.41 4.32 5.72
CA LEU A 34 -7.34 3.52 6.94
C LEU A 34 -5.92 3.02 7.22
N ALA A 35 -5.19 2.57 6.19
CA ALA A 35 -3.81 2.12 6.34
C ALA A 35 -2.88 3.27 6.75
N MET A 36 -3.04 4.46 6.17
CA MET A 36 -2.23 5.63 6.50
C MET A 36 -2.47 6.12 7.92
N VAL A 37 -3.74 6.19 8.36
CA VAL A 37 -4.09 6.58 9.73
C VAL A 37 -3.48 5.60 10.75
N VAL A 38 -3.65 4.30 10.52
CA VAL A 38 -3.08 3.26 11.41
C VAL A 38 -1.56 3.31 11.41
N TRP A 39 -0.93 3.44 10.24
CA TRP A 39 0.52 3.53 10.11
C TRP A 39 1.10 4.73 10.87
N LEU A 40 0.53 5.92 10.67
CA LEU A 40 1.01 7.13 11.32
C LEU A 40 0.84 7.06 12.84
N SER A 41 -0.31 6.54 13.29
CA SER A 41 -0.60 6.34 14.72
C SER A 41 0.40 5.36 15.37
N LEU A 42 0.68 4.23 14.71
CA LEU A 42 1.65 3.25 15.18
C LEU A 42 3.07 3.81 15.25
N LEU A 43 3.49 4.59 14.25
CA LEU A 43 4.80 5.23 14.27
C LEU A 43 4.92 6.21 15.44
N GLN A 44 3.89 7.02 15.67
CA GLN A 44 3.88 7.99 16.77
C GLN A 44 3.87 7.32 18.15
N GLU A 45 3.17 6.20 18.31
CA GLU A 45 3.09 5.50 19.59
C GLU A 45 4.36 4.68 19.91
N ARG A 46 5.00 4.10 18.89
CA ARG A 46 6.10 3.14 19.08
C ARG A 46 7.48 3.74 18.91
N ILE A 47 7.62 4.89 18.26
CA ILE A 47 8.92 5.49 17.97
C ILE A 47 9.13 6.71 18.88
N PRO A 48 10.22 6.73 19.67
CA PRO A 48 10.62 7.89 20.45
C PRO A 48 10.70 9.15 19.58
N GLY A 49 10.25 10.29 20.11
CA GLY A 49 10.15 11.55 19.36
C GLY A 49 11.49 12.02 18.75
N ASP A 50 12.61 11.72 19.41
CA ASP A 50 13.97 12.02 18.93
C ASP A 50 14.38 11.24 17.67
N ARG A 51 13.73 10.10 17.40
CA ARG A 51 14.03 9.23 16.24
C ARG A 51 12.96 9.23 15.17
N LEU A 52 11.77 9.76 15.49
CA LEU A 52 10.61 9.76 14.58
C LEU A 52 10.94 10.41 13.23
N SER A 53 11.59 11.57 13.25
CA SER A 53 11.97 12.28 12.02
C SER A 53 12.90 11.43 11.12
N ARG A 54 13.91 10.77 11.72
CA ARG A 54 14.83 9.89 10.97
C ARG A 54 14.11 8.70 10.35
N VAL A 55 13.21 8.07 11.10
CA VAL A 55 12.45 6.91 10.60
C VAL A 55 11.50 7.31 9.47
N LEU A 56 10.83 8.46 9.59
CA LEU A 56 9.99 9.00 8.52
C LEU A 56 10.83 9.32 7.28
N SER A 57 12.01 9.94 7.42
CA SER A 57 12.91 10.18 6.29
C SER A 57 13.29 8.87 5.58
N TYR A 58 13.66 7.82 6.32
CA TYR A 58 13.98 6.52 5.72
C TYR A 58 12.76 5.89 5.01
N SER A 59 11.57 5.97 5.60
CA SER A 59 10.33 5.49 4.99
C SER A 59 10.03 6.22 3.69
N THR A 60 10.08 7.55 3.69
CA THR A 60 9.80 8.38 2.50
C THR A 60 10.79 8.12 1.39
N LEU A 61 12.09 8.02 1.72
CA LEU A 61 13.11 7.64 0.75
C LEU A 61 12.82 6.26 0.14
N GLY A 62 12.42 5.29 0.96
CA GLY A 62 12.00 3.96 0.49
C GLY A 62 10.80 3.99 -0.44
N GLN A 63 9.87 4.93 -0.29
CA GLN A 63 8.72 5.10 -1.19
C GLN A 63 9.09 5.82 -2.49
N MET A 64 10.01 6.79 -2.45
CA MET A 64 10.40 7.58 -3.62
C MET A 64 11.40 6.86 -4.53
N LEU A 65 12.31 6.06 -3.95
CA LEU A 65 13.37 5.39 -4.70
C LEU A 65 12.85 4.46 -5.84
N PRO A 66 11.77 3.69 -5.66
CA PRO A 66 11.25 2.82 -6.72
C PRO A 66 10.51 3.57 -7.84
N VAL A 67 10.02 4.79 -7.58
CA VAL A 67 9.17 5.56 -8.51
C VAL A 67 9.84 5.83 -9.88
N PRO A 68 11.07 6.37 -9.97
CA PRO A 68 11.70 6.63 -11.27
C PRO A 68 11.93 5.35 -12.06
N VAL A 69 12.31 4.26 -11.38
CA VAL A 69 12.51 2.94 -12.01
C VAL A 69 11.19 2.41 -12.55
N ALA A 70 10.11 2.50 -11.76
CA ALA A 70 8.78 2.10 -12.19
C ALA A 70 8.33 2.89 -13.42
N TYR A 71 8.50 4.22 -13.43
CA TYR A 71 8.14 5.05 -14.60
C TYR A 71 8.94 4.68 -15.84
N LEU A 72 10.25 4.48 -15.71
CA LEU A 72 11.11 4.11 -16.83
C LEU A 72 10.72 2.77 -17.44
N LEU A 73 10.36 1.79 -16.60
CA LEU A 73 10.03 0.43 -17.05
C LEU A 73 8.59 0.30 -17.56
N THR A 74 7.65 1.09 -17.06
CA THR A 74 6.23 0.95 -17.39
C THR A 74 5.96 1.10 -18.89
N GLY A 75 6.61 2.07 -19.56
CA GLY A 75 6.44 2.30 -21.00
C GLY A 75 6.86 1.11 -21.87
N PRO A 76 8.13 0.66 -21.78
CA PRO A 76 8.62 -0.52 -22.51
C PRO A 76 7.82 -1.79 -22.21
N VAL A 77 7.42 -2.02 -20.94
CA VAL A 77 6.61 -3.18 -20.55
C VAL A 77 5.22 -3.10 -21.20
N ALA A 78 4.57 -1.93 -21.17
CA ALA A 78 3.27 -1.74 -21.81
C ALA A 78 3.33 -1.90 -23.33
N ALA A 79 4.41 -1.45 -23.98
CA ALA A 79 4.62 -1.61 -25.42
C ALA A 79 4.89 -3.08 -25.81
N GLY A 80 5.65 -3.82 -24.99
CA GLY A 80 6.01 -5.21 -25.27
C GLY A 80 4.91 -6.22 -24.94
N PHE A 81 4.21 -6.07 -23.82
CA PHE A 81 3.21 -7.03 -23.34
C PHE A 81 1.77 -6.61 -23.63
N GLY A 82 1.53 -5.32 -23.91
CA GLY A 82 0.21 -4.72 -24.03
C GLY A 82 -0.31 -4.11 -22.72
N LEU A 83 -1.35 -3.29 -22.83
CA LEU A 83 -1.88 -2.52 -21.69
C LEU A 83 -2.52 -3.42 -20.62
N HIS A 84 -3.41 -4.35 -21.01
CA HIS A 84 -4.19 -5.16 -20.07
C HIS A 84 -3.34 -6.13 -19.25
N THR A 85 -2.38 -6.77 -19.89
CA THR A 85 -1.39 -7.66 -19.27
C THR A 85 -0.49 -6.88 -18.32
N THR A 86 -0.06 -5.67 -18.70
CA THR A 86 0.75 -4.80 -17.83
C THR A 86 -0.03 -4.38 -16.58
N LEU A 87 -1.32 -4.04 -16.72
CA LEU A 87 -2.19 -3.72 -15.58
C LEU A 87 -2.42 -4.94 -14.66
N ALA A 88 -2.57 -6.13 -15.23
CA ALA A 88 -2.67 -7.37 -14.44
C ALA A 88 -1.38 -7.65 -13.66
N TRP A 89 -0.21 -7.47 -14.30
CA TRP A 89 1.09 -7.57 -13.63
C TRP A 89 1.24 -6.54 -12.51
N ALA A 90 0.83 -5.29 -12.73
CA ALA A 90 0.84 -4.26 -11.71
C ALA A 90 -0.05 -4.65 -10.51
N ALA A 91 -1.25 -5.16 -10.76
CA ALA A 91 -2.14 -5.66 -9.70
C ALA A 91 -1.50 -6.81 -8.91
N ALA A 92 -0.82 -7.74 -9.60
CA ALA A 92 -0.10 -8.84 -8.97
C ALA A 92 1.07 -8.35 -8.10
N VAL A 93 1.87 -7.40 -8.58
CA VAL A 93 2.99 -6.79 -7.84
C VAL A 93 2.49 -6.07 -6.59
N VAL A 94 1.44 -5.26 -6.71
CA VAL A 94 0.83 -4.57 -5.54
C VAL A 94 0.33 -5.58 -4.51
N THR A 95 -0.33 -6.65 -4.96
CA THR A 95 -0.82 -7.72 -4.09
C THR A 95 0.34 -8.42 -3.37
N ALA A 96 1.38 -8.80 -4.11
CA ALA A 96 2.56 -9.46 -3.54
C ALA A 96 3.26 -8.55 -2.52
N ALA A 97 3.47 -7.27 -2.85
CA ALA A 97 4.08 -6.30 -1.96
C ALA A 97 3.25 -6.06 -0.68
N ALA A 98 1.92 -6.10 -0.78
CA ALA A 98 1.03 -5.97 0.38
C ALA A 98 1.05 -7.21 1.29
N LEU A 99 1.27 -8.40 0.72
CA LEU A 99 1.31 -9.66 1.48
C LEU A 99 2.70 -9.98 2.05
N LEU A 100 3.77 -9.49 1.41
CA LEU A 100 5.15 -9.78 1.80
C LEU A 100 5.46 -9.47 3.28
N PRO A 101 5.00 -8.35 3.88
CA PRO A 101 5.22 -8.08 5.30
C PRO A 101 4.61 -9.13 6.23
N LEU A 102 3.53 -9.82 5.83
CA LEU A 102 2.89 -10.85 6.65
C LEU A 102 3.76 -12.10 6.83
N VAL A 103 4.80 -12.28 6.01
CA VAL A 103 5.79 -13.35 6.20
C VAL A 103 6.62 -13.09 7.47
N LEU A 104 6.78 -11.82 7.87
CA LEU A 104 7.58 -11.45 9.03
C LEU A 104 6.79 -11.72 10.33
N PRO A 105 7.29 -12.58 11.25
CA PRO A 105 6.61 -12.89 12.50
C PRO A 105 6.32 -11.65 13.37
N GLN A 106 7.20 -10.64 13.26
CA GLN A 106 7.06 -9.36 13.96
C GLN A 106 5.81 -8.60 13.52
N VAL A 107 5.45 -8.66 12.24
CA VAL A 107 4.24 -8.02 11.68
C VAL A 107 2.99 -8.80 12.09
N ARG A 108 3.07 -10.14 12.16
CA ARG A 108 1.92 -10.96 12.58
C ARG A 108 1.58 -10.83 14.07
N ARG A 109 2.59 -10.55 14.91
CA ARG A 109 2.44 -10.39 16.36
C ARG A 109 2.25 -8.93 16.79
N LEU A 110 2.13 -8.02 15.83
CA LEU A 110 1.93 -6.60 16.10
C LEU A 110 0.51 -6.39 16.63
N THR A 111 0.41 -6.24 17.96
CA THR A 111 -0.82 -5.86 18.66
C THR A 111 -0.70 -4.41 19.14
N ILE A 112 -1.78 -3.66 18.96
CA ILE A 112 -1.92 -2.34 19.57
C ILE A 112 -2.18 -2.57 21.06
N PRO A 113 -1.32 -2.09 21.98
CA PRO A 113 -1.61 -2.17 23.40
C PRO A 113 -2.85 -1.32 23.68
N VAL A 114 -3.97 -1.97 24.03
CA VAL A 114 -5.15 -1.26 24.50
C VAL A 114 -4.76 -0.63 25.83
N ARG A 115 -4.49 0.68 25.83
CA ARG A 115 -4.33 1.44 27.08
C ARG A 115 -5.62 1.27 27.87
N ALA A 116 -5.58 0.44 28.91
CA ALA A 116 -6.67 0.34 29.87
C ALA A 116 -6.91 1.75 30.41
N ALA A 117 -8.11 2.28 30.16
CA ALA A 117 -8.53 3.57 30.68
C ALA A 117 -8.28 3.55 32.18
N LYS A 118 -7.35 4.40 32.64
CA LYS A 118 -7.03 4.57 34.05
C LYS A 118 -8.32 5.07 34.70
N ARG A 119 -9.09 4.17 35.34
CA ARG A 119 -10.22 4.55 36.19
C ARG A 119 -9.66 5.43 37.29
N ALA A 120 -10.09 6.68 37.30
CA ALA A 120 -9.89 7.61 38.42
C ALA A 120 -10.78 7.17 39.59
#